data_AF-A0A9W6PHV1-F1
#
_entry.id   AF-A0A9W6PHV1-F1
#
_cell.length_a   1.000
_cell.length_b   1.000
_cell.length_c   1.000
_cell.angle_alpha   90.00
_cell.angle_beta   90.00
_cell.angle_gamma   90.00
#
_symmetry.space_group_name_H-M   'P 1'
#
loop_
_entity.id
_entity.type
_entity.pdbx_description
1 polymer ?
#
loop_
_entity_poly.entity_id
_entity_poly.type
_entity_poly.pdbx_seq_one_letter_code
_entity_poly.pdbx_strand_id
1 'polypeptide(L)' 'MAELTERDRAVLELEARGWRTAGAKEQAIRQELGISATRYYQVLNALLDRAEALAHDPVLVNRLRRVRQARRDARQ' A
#
# COMPACT_ATOMS: atom_id res chain seq x y z
N MET A 1 -10.96 -13.29 11.90
CA MET A 1 -9.59 -13.10 11.39
C MET A 1 -9.72 -13.05 9.89
N ALA A 2 -9.62 -11.86 9.29
CA ALA A 2 -9.85 -11.68 7.86
C ALA A 2 -8.51 -11.81 7.17
N GLU A 3 -8.22 -12.99 6.62
CA GLU A 3 -6.97 -13.23 5.91
C GLU A 3 -6.79 -12.23 4.76
N LEU A 4 -5.54 -11.83 4.52
CA LEU A 4 -5.20 -10.97 3.39
C LEU A 4 -5.63 -11.65 2.10
N THR A 5 -6.46 -10.97 1.32
CA THR A 5 -6.82 -11.44 -0.01
C THR A 5 -5.60 -11.37 -0.94
N GLU A 6 -5.65 -12.08 -2.05
CA GLU A 6 -4.59 -12.05 -3.07
C GLU A 6 -4.30 -10.61 -3.52
N ARG A 7 -5.36 -9.81 -3.70
CA ARG A 7 -5.25 -8.39 -4.03
C ARG A 7 -4.55 -7.59 -2.95
N ASP A 8 -4.81 -7.89 -1.67
CA ASP A 8 -4.18 -7.19 -0.56
C ASP A 8 -2.68 -7.48 -0.49
N ARG A 9 -2.28 -8.74 -0.73
CA ARG A 9 -0.88 -9.15 -0.82
C ARG A 9 -0.19 -8.47 -2.01
N ALA A 10 -0.81 -8.50 -3.18
CA ALA A 10 -0.28 -7.86 -4.38
C ALA A 10 -0.09 -6.33 -4.18
N VAL A 11 -0.97 -5.66 -3.42
CA VAL A 11 -0.77 -4.25 -3.06
C VAL A 11 0.47 -4.03 -2.19
N LEU A 12 0.70 -4.89 -1.19
CA LEU A 12 1.90 -4.81 -0.35
C LEU A 12 3.17 -5.10 -1.15
N GLU A 13 3.15 -6.12 -2.02
CA GLU A 13 4.28 -6.43 -2.90
C GLU A 13 4.61 -5.27 -3.85
N LEU A 14 3.59 -4.61 -4.39
CA LEU A 14 3.77 -3.40 -5.22
C LEU A 14 4.44 -2.27 -4.44
N GLU A 15 4.11 -2.06 -3.16
CA GLU A 15 4.79 -1.07 -2.31
C GLU A 15 6.23 -1.45 -1.95
N ALA A 16 6.54 -2.74 -1.86
CA ALA A 16 7.90 -3.21 -1.59
C ALA A 16 8.85 -2.92 -2.76
N ARG A 17 8.33 -2.77 -3.99
CA ARG A 17 9.13 -2.53 -5.19
C ARG A 17 9.71 -1.11 -5.23
N GLY A 18 10.95 -1.00 -5.68
CA GLY A 18 11.64 0.27 -5.89
C GLY A 18 11.19 0.97 -7.18
N TRP A 19 10.17 1.81 -7.09
CA TRP A 19 9.68 2.61 -8.23
C TRP A 19 10.55 3.84 -8.47
N ARG A 20 11.05 4.00 -9.71
CA ARG A 20 11.85 5.18 -10.10
C ARG A 20 11.03 6.46 -10.25
N THR A 21 9.77 6.35 -10.68
CA THR A 21 8.86 7.48 -10.85
C THR A 21 7.45 7.12 -10.39
N ALA A 22 6.66 8.13 -10.01
CA ALA A 22 5.26 7.94 -9.64
C ALA A 22 4.44 7.37 -10.82
N GLY A 23 4.73 7.80 -12.06
CA GLY A 23 4.07 7.29 -13.25
C GLY A 23 4.32 5.80 -13.52
N ALA A 24 5.55 5.32 -13.31
CA ALA A 24 5.87 3.89 -13.45
C ALA A 24 5.06 3.03 -12.47
N LYS A 25 4.92 3.52 -11.22
CA LYS A 25 4.10 2.86 -10.20
C LYS A 25 2.63 2.85 -10.59
N GLU A 26 2.08 3.98 -11.02
CA GLU A 26 0.67 4.04 -11.44
C GLU A 26 0.35 3.15 -12.63
N GLN A 27 1.27 3.04 -13.58
CA GLN A 27 1.11 2.14 -14.72
C GLN A 27 1.11 0.67 -14.27
N ALA A 28 2.02 0.28 -13.36
CA ALA A 28 2.05 -1.07 -12.81
C ALA A 28 0.79 -1.39 -11.98
N ILE A 29 0.30 -0.43 -11.18
CA ILE A 29 -0.97 -0.57 -10.46
C ILE A 29 -2.12 -0.88 -11.43
N ARG A 30 -2.21 -0.15 -12.55
CA ARG A 30 -3.27 -0.41 -13.54
C ARG A 30 -3.09 -1.76 -14.24
N GLN A 31 -1.87 -2.13 -14.59
CA GLN A 31 -1.60 -3.37 -15.34
C GLN A 31 -1.75 -4.63 -14.47
N GLU A 32 -1.25 -4.60 -13.24
CA GLU A 32 -1.23 -5.80 -12.37
C GLU A 32 -2.51 -5.93 -11.55
N LEU A 33 -3.07 -4.82 -11.05
CA LEU A 33 -4.24 -4.85 -10.17
C LEU A 33 -5.54 -4.46 -10.87
N GLY A 34 -5.48 -4.00 -12.13
CA GLY A 34 -6.65 -3.61 -12.91
C GLY A 34 -7.45 -2.44 -12.33
N ILE A 35 -6.85 -1.64 -11.45
CA ILE A 35 -7.56 -0.60 -10.67
C ILE A 35 -6.92 0.77 -10.85
N SER A 36 -7.69 1.82 -10.59
CA SER A 36 -7.17 3.19 -10.58
C SER A 36 -6.22 3.42 -9.41
N ALA A 37 -5.29 4.36 -9.58
CA ALA A 37 -4.37 4.78 -8.52
C ALA A 37 -5.11 5.25 -7.26
N THR A 38 -6.24 5.95 -7.41
CA THR A 38 -7.09 6.36 -6.29
C THR A 38 -7.58 5.16 -5.49
N ARG A 39 -8.14 4.14 -6.17
CA ARG A 39 -8.65 2.95 -5.50
C ARG A 39 -7.53 2.12 -4.88
N TYR A 40 -6.35 2.10 -5.50
CA TYR A 40 -5.16 1.51 -4.92
C TYR A 40 -4.79 2.14 -3.57
N TYR A 41 -4.69 3.47 -3.51
CA TYR A 41 -4.34 4.14 -2.25
C TYR A 41 -5.44 4.00 -1.18
N GLN A 42 -6.71 3.86 -1.57
CA GLN A 42 -7.78 3.53 -0.63
C GLN A 42 -7.58 2.14 0.00
N VAL A 43 -7.31 1.13 -0.82
CA VAL A 43 -7.03 -0.24 -0.35
C VAL A 43 -5.79 -0.26 0.53
N LEU A 44 -4.71 0.39 0.08
CA LEU A 44 -3.47 0.48 0.85
C LEU A 44 -3.71 1.11 2.23
N ASN A 45 -4.43 2.25 2.28
CA ASN A 45 -4.70 2.90 3.56
C ASN A 45 -5.51 2.00 4.50
N ALA A 46 -6.49 1.27 3.99
CA ALA A 46 -7.26 0.32 4.79
C ALA A 46 -6.39 -0.85 5.29
N LEU A 47 -5.48 -1.36 4.45
CA LEU A 47 -4.55 -2.42 4.83
C LEU A 47 -3.59 -2.00 5.93
N LEU A 48 -3.11 -0.76 5.90
CA LEU A 48 -2.25 -0.25 6.95
C LEU A 48 -2.93 -0.24 8.32
N ASP A 49 -4.25 -0.34 8.44
CA ASP A 49 -4.95 -0.39 9.73
C ASP A 49 -5.28 -1.83 10.18
N ARG A 50 -4.99 -2.85 9.36
CA ARG A 50 -5.27 -4.27 9.66
C ARG A 50 -4.09 -4.95 10.35
N ALA A 51 -4.40 -5.87 11.27
CA ALA A 51 -3.39 -6.67 11.97
C ALA A 51 -2.75 -7.71 11.03
N GLU A 52 -3.52 -8.22 10.06
CA GLU A 52 -3.09 -9.23 9.11
C GLU A 52 -2.01 -8.69 8.15
N ALA A 53 -2.11 -7.42 7.73
CA ALA A 53 -1.07 -6.75 6.97
C ALA A 53 0.24 -6.64 7.76
N LEU A 54 0.14 -6.29 9.05
CA LEU A 54 1.29 -6.20 9.94
C LEU A 54 1.95 -7.57 10.15
N ALA A 55 1.16 -8.64 10.25
CA ALA A 55 1.67 -10.00 10.39
C ALA A 55 2.39 -10.49 9.12
N HIS A 56 1.94 -10.05 7.94
CA HIS A 56 2.51 -10.44 6.66
C HIS A 56 3.87 -9.75 6.38
N ASP A 57 3.93 -8.43 6.53
CA ASP A 57 5.19 -7.68 6.39
C ASP A 57 5.25 -6.53 7.42
N PRO A 58 5.74 -6.82 8.65
CA PRO A 58 5.80 -5.83 9.71
C PRO A 58 6.66 -4.62 9.35
N VAL A 59 7.74 -4.83 8.58
CA VAL A 59 8.73 -3.77 8.27
C VAL A 59 8.14 -2.80 7.26
N LEU A 60 7.60 -3.31 6.16
CA LEU A 60 6.96 -2.49 5.13
C LEU A 60 5.77 -1.74 5.69
N VAL A 61 4.88 -2.42 6.42
CA VAL A 61 3.66 -1.80 6.96
C VAL A 61 4.00 -0.69 7.95
N ASN A 62 4.97 -0.90 8.86
CA ASN A 62 5.38 0.16 9.78
C ASN A 62 6.02 1.35 9.06
N ARG A 63 6.84 1.11 8.02
CA ARG A 63 7.41 2.19 7.19
C ARG A 63 6.30 3.01 6.53
N LEU A 64 5.32 2.35 5.92
CA LEU A 64 4.20 3.01 5.25
C LEU A 64 3.29 3.76 6.23
N ARG A 65 3.03 3.21 7.42
CA ARG A 65 2.33 3.90 8.51
C ARG A 65 3.03 5.21 8.90
N ARG A 66 4.36 5.18 9.06
CA ARG A 66 5.16 6.38 9.37
C ARG A 66 5.08 7.42 8.27
N VAL A 67 5.19 7.02 7.00
CA VAL A 67 5.05 7.93 5.85
C VAL A 67 3.65 8.56 5.80
N ARG A 68 2.60 7.77 6.10
CA ARG A 68 1.22 8.26 6.18
C ARG A 68 1.07 9.29 7.30
N GLN A 69 1.65 9.03 8.47
CA GLN A 69 1.60 9.94 9.60
C GLN A 69 2.33 11.25 9.30
N ALA A 70 3.55 11.21 8.77
CA ALA A 70 4.29 12.40 8.40
C ALA A 70 3.54 13.28 7.39
N ARG A 71 2.83 12.66 6.43
CA ARG A 71 1.95 13.39 5.49
C ARG A 71 0.71 14.00 6.15
N ARG A 72 0.21 13.43 7.24
CA ARG A 72 -0.90 13.99 8.02
C ARG A 72 -0.41 15.18 8.84
N ASP A 73 0.74 15.04 9.49
CA ASP A 73 1.33 16.09 10.32
C ASP A 73 1.71 17.31 9.48
N ALA A 74 2.24 17.12 8.27
CA ALA A 74 2.57 18.22 7.36
C ALA A 74 1.35 19.00 6.81
N ARG A 75 0.12 18.51 7.03
CA ARG A 75 -1.12 19.20 6.62
C ARG A 75 -1.82 19.91 7.80
N GLN A 76 -1.30 19.77 9.02
CA GLN A 76 -1.74 20.51 10.21
C GLN A 76 -0.88 21.76 10.38
#